data_AF-A0A7X6RLK9-F1
#
_entry.id   AF-A0A7X6RLK9-F1
#
_cell.length_a   1.000
_cell.length_b   1.000
_cell.length_c   1.000
_cell.angle_alpha   90.00
_cell.angle_beta   90.00
_cell.angle_gamma   90.00
#
_symmetry.space_group_name_H-M   'P 1'
#
loop_
_entity.id
_entity.type
_entity.pdbx_description
1 polymer ?
#
loop_
_entity_poly.entity_id
_entity_poly.type
_entity_poly.pdbx_seq_one_letter_code
_entity_poly.pdbx_strand_id
1 'polypeptide(L)'
;MTDTANSGHFRTEAGASSAWWRVGDRERVEITHFTDHETPLETVSFGNFRVMRYSCHGVVFIDTPTLAQAHSLLPQYHPLWCAVSEEFRRRDAHPPG
;
A
#
# COMPACT_ATOMS: atom_id res chain seq x y z
N MET A 1 -24.97 6.09 -0.91
CA MET A 1 -24.32 4.88 -0.40
C MET A 1 -22.83 5.11 -0.57
N THR A 2 -22.13 5.24 0.56
CA THR A 2 -20.69 5.55 0.76
C THR A 2 -20.12 6.72 -0.04
N ASP A 3 -20.31 7.90 0.54
CA ASP A 3 -19.44 9.05 0.36
C ASP A 3 -18.03 8.66 0.83
N THR A 4 -17.16 8.30 -0.11
CA THR A 4 -15.76 7.92 0.14
C THR A 4 -14.86 9.14 0.32
N ALA A 5 -15.41 10.29 0.71
CA ALA A 5 -14.64 11.49 1.02
C ALA A 5 -14.36 11.56 2.52
N ASN A 6 -13.55 10.62 3.07
CA ASN A 6 -12.76 10.85 4.31
C ASN A 6 -11.93 9.65 4.84
N SER A 7 -11.65 8.60 4.06
CA SER A 7 -10.84 7.50 4.62
C SER A 7 -9.34 7.80 4.75
N GLY A 8 -8.82 8.92 4.22
CA GLY A 8 -7.38 9.25 4.29
C GLY A 8 -6.48 8.23 3.57
N HIS A 9 -7.09 7.42 2.69
CA HIS A 9 -6.41 6.40 1.92
C HIS A 9 -6.16 6.91 0.50
N PHE A 10 -4.95 6.66 0.02
CA PHE A 10 -4.48 6.96 -1.31
C PHE A 10 -4.17 5.66 -2.03
N ARG A 11 -4.35 5.66 -3.35
CA ARG A 11 -3.96 4.56 -4.22
C ARG A 11 -2.81 5.02 -5.10
N THR A 12 -1.79 4.18 -5.21
CA THR A 12 -0.69 4.36 -6.15
C THR A 12 -0.55 3.11 -7.00
N GLU A 13 -0.24 3.30 -8.28
CA GLU A 13 -0.10 2.23 -9.26
C GLU A 13 1.28 2.31 -9.92
N ALA A 14 1.87 1.15 -10.23
CA ALA A 14 3.10 1.01 -10.97
C ALA A 14 3.03 -0.26 -11.82
N GLY A 15 2.86 -0.10 -13.14
CA GLY A 15 2.64 -1.22 -14.05
C GLY A 15 1.37 -2.00 -13.69
N ALA A 16 1.48 -3.32 -13.58
CA ALA A 16 0.37 -4.20 -13.19
C ALA A 16 0.10 -4.26 -11.67
N SER A 17 0.87 -3.54 -10.86
CA SER A 17 0.75 -3.57 -9.41
C SER A 17 0.17 -2.27 -8.86
N SER A 18 -0.59 -2.38 -7.76
CA SER A 18 -1.09 -1.20 -7.04
C SER A 18 -1.05 -1.41 -5.53
N ALA A 19 -0.94 -0.30 -4.81
CA ALA A 19 -0.98 -0.27 -3.36
C ALA A 19 -1.95 0.81 -2.88
N TRP A 20 -2.77 0.44 -1.89
CA TRP A 20 -3.49 1.41 -1.08
C TRP A 20 -2.71 1.68 0.19
N TRP A 21 -2.62 2.95 0.55
CA TRP A 21 -1.83 3.41 1.68
C TRP A 21 -2.49 4.61 2.35
N ARG A 22 -2.11 4.88 3.59
CA ARG A 22 -2.55 6.05 4.37
C ARG A 22 -1.38 6.64 5.14
N VAL A 23 -1.56 7.86 5.66
CA VAL A 23 -0.63 8.44 6.63
C VAL A 23 -1.13 8.06 8.04
N GLY A 24 -0.36 7.26 8.76
CA GLY A 24 -0.65 6.84 10.14
C GLY A 24 -0.26 7.89 11.19
N ASP A 25 -0.49 7.59 12.47
CA ASP A 25 -0.39 8.50 13.64
C ASP A 25 1.01 9.07 13.94
N ARG A 26 1.98 8.86 13.04
CA ARG A 26 3.37 9.35 13.15
C ARG A 26 3.92 9.86 11.81
N GLU A 27 3.05 10.32 10.92
CA GLU A 27 3.40 10.75 9.56
C GLU A 27 4.08 9.65 8.75
N ARG A 28 3.83 8.39 9.12
CA ARG A 28 4.37 7.23 8.42
C ARG A 28 3.37 6.74 7.40
N VAL A 29 3.87 6.42 6.22
CA VAL A 29 3.08 5.72 5.20
C VAL A 29 2.86 4.28 5.65
N GLU A 30 1.59 3.91 5.80
CA GLU A 30 1.13 2.57 6.11
C GLU A 30 0.44 1.96 4.89
N ILE A 31 0.84 0.75 4.50
CA ILE A 31 0.23 0.03 3.38
C ILE A 31 -0.93 -0.81 3.90
N THR A 32 -2.10 -0.63 3.30
CA THR A 32 -3.33 -1.31 3.73
C THR A 32 -3.77 -2.37 2.74
N HIS A 33 -3.57 -2.14 1.45
CA HIS A 33 -3.89 -3.12 0.41
C HIS A 33 -2.75 -3.18 -0.60
N PHE A 34 -2.56 -4.37 -1.16
CA PHE A 34 -1.60 -4.60 -2.22
C PHE A 34 -2.20 -5.54 -3.26
N THR A 35 -1.98 -5.22 -4.54
CA THR A 35 -2.52 -5.96 -5.67
C THR A 35 -1.44 -6.11 -6.74
N ASP A 36 -1.34 -7.30 -7.32
CA ASP A 36 -0.57 -7.60 -8.52
C ASP A 36 -1.47 -8.37 -9.51
N HIS A 37 -1.77 -7.73 -10.63
CA HIS A 37 -2.66 -8.30 -11.66
C HIS A 37 -2.00 -9.36 -12.55
N GLU A 38 -0.67 -9.48 -12.54
CA GLU A 38 0.06 -10.48 -13.33
C GLU A 38 0.39 -11.71 -12.49
N THR A 39 0.81 -11.51 -11.24
CA THR A 39 1.23 -12.61 -10.36
C THR A 39 0.18 -12.86 -9.28
N PRO A 40 -0.35 -14.09 -9.15
CA PRO A 40 -1.18 -14.45 -8.01
C PRO A 40 -0.40 -14.26 -6.70
N LEU A 41 -1.02 -13.57 -5.74
CA LEU A 41 -0.38 -13.32 -4.45
C LEU A 41 -0.60 -14.50 -3.50
N GLU A 42 0.50 -15.07 -3.01
CA GLU A 42 0.46 -16.05 -1.92
C GLU A 42 0.64 -15.36 -0.57
N THR A 43 -0.26 -15.65 0.38
CA THR A 43 -0.24 -15.01 1.70
C THR A 43 1.00 -15.35 2.53
N VAL A 44 1.67 -16.46 2.22
CA VAL A 44 2.94 -16.87 2.87
C VAL A 44 4.09 -15.90 2.58
N SER A 45 4.02 -15.16 1.46
CA SER A 45 5.05 -14.20 1.05
C SER A 45 5.11 -12.94 1.91
N PHE A 46 4.13 -12.73 2.79
CA PHE A 46 4.02 -11.53 3.62
C PHE A 46 4.60 -11.72 5.04
N GLY A 47 5.31 -12.82 5.27
CA GLY A 47 6.03 -13.09 6.52
C GLY A 47 5.10 -13.16 7.74
N ASN A 48 5.45 -12.43 8.81
CA ASN A 48 4.71 -12.42 10.08
C ASN A 48 3.52 -11.44 10.08
N PHE A 49 3.23 -10.75 8.97
CA PHE A 49 2.10 -9.83 8.92
C PHE A 49 0.80 -10.61 8.74
N ARG A 50 -0.22 -10.28 9.54
CA ARG A 50 -1.55 -10.82 9.32
C ARG A 50 -2.13 -10.19 8.07
N VAL A 51 -2.25 -11.01 7.02
CA VAL A 51 -2.85 -10.63 5.73
C VAL A 51 -4.10 -11.44 5.46
N MET A 52 -5.10 -10.78 4.90
CA MET A 52 -6.28 -11.43 4.32
C MET A 52 -6.23 -11.33 2.81
N ARG A 53 -6.43 -12.44 2.14
CA ARG A 53 -6.63 -12.45 0.70
C ARG A 53 -8.04 -11.94 0.40
N TYR A 54 -8.17 -10.88 -0.39
CA TYR A 54 -9.48 -10.40 -0.87
C TYR A 54 -9.78 -10.85 -2.30
N SER A 55 -8.74 -11.17 -3.09
CA SER A 55 -8.88 -11.74 -4.44
C SER A 55 -7.67 -12.60 -4.79
N CYS A 56 -7.69 -13.27 -5.96
CA CYS A 56 -6.52 -14.01 -6.44
C CYS A 56 -5.28 -13.11 -6.63
N HIS A 57 -5.49 -11.82 -6.90
CA HIS A 57 -4.46 -10.84 -7.20
C HIS A 57 -4.19 -9.87 -6.07
N GLY A 58 -4.90 -9.97 -4.93
CA GLY A 58 -4.92 -8.89 -3.97
C GLY A 58 -5.08 -9.33 -2.53
N VAL A 59 -4.35 -8.63 -1.66
CA VAL A 59 -4.35 -8.82 -0.21
C VAL A 59 -4.66 -7.51 0.52
N VAL A 60 -5.19 -7.67 1.71
CA VAL A 60 -5.40 -6.61 2.71
C VAL A 60 -4.54 -6.93 3.92
N PHE A 61 -3.80 -5.95 4.40
CA PHE A 61 -3.04 -6.05 5.63
C PHE A 61 -3.96 -5.74 6.82
N ILE A 62 -4.14 -6.72 7.72
CA ILE A 62 -4.81 -6.48 9.00
C ILE A 62 -3.86 -5.67 9.90
N ASP A 63 -2.60 -6.11 9.97
CA ASP A 63 -1.52 -5.36 10.61
C ASP A 63 -0.78 -4.61 9.50
N THR A 64 -0.93 -3.29 9.46
CA THR A 64 -0.45 -2.46 8.34
C THR A 64 1.07 -2.28 8.41
N PRO A 65 1.85 -2.82 7.44
CA PRO A 65 3.27 -2.56 7.40
C PRO A 65 3.51 -1.09 7.02
N THR A 66 4.55 -0.49 7.61
CA THR A 66 5.10 0.77 7.11
C THR A 66 5.68 0.58 5.71
N LEU A 67 5.83 1.66 4.94
CA LEU A 67 6.46 1.62 3.63
C LEU A 67 7.85 0.95 3.65
N ALA A 68 8.67 1.21 4.67
CA ALA A 68 9.99 0.58 4.81
C ALA A 68 9.90 -0.94 5.04
N GLN A 69 8.90 -1.39 5.81
CA GLN A 69 8.64 -2.81 6.03
C GLN A 69 8.09 -3.47 4.76
N ALA A 70 7.13 -2.85 4.07
CA ALA A 70 6.63 -3.34 2.79
C ALA A 70 7.77 -3.50 1.77
N HIS A 71 8.69 -2.53 1.73
CA HIS A 71 9.87 -2.58 0.88
C HIS A 71 10.83 -3.73 1.23
N SER A 72 10.91 -4.11 2.51
CA SER A 72 11.75 -5.23 2.96
C SER A 72 11.09 -6.58 2.70
N LEU A 73 9.75 -6.66 2.81
CA LEU A 73 8.98 -7.88 2.55
C LEU A 73 8.89 -8.21 1.06
N LEU A 74 8.73 -7.17 0.24
CA LEU A 74 8.38 -7.26 -1.16
C LEU A 74 9.36 -6.45 -2.02
N PRO A 75 10.68 -6.74 -1.96
CA PRO A 75 11.70 -5.96 -2.66
C PRO A 75 11.52 -5.97 -4.19
N GLN A 76 10.90 -7.02 -4.75
CA GLN A 76 10.61 -7.12 -6.18
C GLN A 76 9.63 -6.05 -6.69
N TYR A 77 8.83 -5.45 -5.78
CA TYR A 77 7.91 -4.36 -6.11
C TYR A 77 8.51 -2.97 -5.81
N HIS A 78 9.84 -2.86 -5.80
CA HIS A 78 10.57 -1.60 -5.59
C HIS A 78 10.01 -0.40 -6.37
N PRO A 79 9.67 -0.51 -7.69
CA PRO A 79 9.11 0.62 -8.42
C PRO A 79 7.80 1.16 -7.82
N LEU A 80 6.94 0.28 -7.32
CA LEU A 80 5.69 0.67 -6.65
C LEU A 80 5.98 1.41 -5.33
N TRP A 81 6.91 0.92 -4.53
CA TRP A 81 7.28 1.56 -3.26
C TRP A 81 7.92 2.93 -3.46
N CYS A 82 8.74 3.10 -4.51
CA CYS A 82 9.24 4.40 -4.93
C CYS A 82 8.11 5.35 -5.33
N ALA A 83 7.14 4.88 -6.12
CA ALA A 83 5.99 5.68 -6.52
C ALA A 83 5.15 6.13 -5.30
N VAL A 84 4.94 5.25 -4.31
CA VAL A 84 4.24 5.60 -3.06
C VAL A 84 5.01 6.68 -2.28
N SER A 85 6.34 6.54 -2.16
CA SER A 85 7.19 7.53 -1.50
C SER A 85 7.17 8.90 -2.20
N GLU A 86 7.20 8.91 -3.53
CA GLU A 86 7.06 10.13 -4.33
C GLU A 86 5.69 10.79 -4.14
N GLU A 87 4.62 10.01 -4.20
CA GLU A 87 3.26 10.53 -4.03
C GLU A 87 3.06 11.11 -2.63
N PHE A 88 3.61 10.45 -1.60
CA PHE A 88 3.64 11.00 -0.25
C PHE A 88 4.36 12.35 -0.20
N ARG A 89 5.57 12.46 -0.76
CA ARG A 89 6.33 13.73 -0.80
C ARG A 89 5.60 14.84 -1.57
N ARG A 90 4.93 14.51 -2.68
CA ARG A 90 4.15 15.50 -3.45
C ARG A 90 3.01 16.09 -2.63
N ARG A 91 2.35 15.26 -1.82
CA ARG A 91 1.23 15.65 -0.95
C ARG A 91 1.68 16.38 0.30
N ASP A 92 2.79 15.96 0.90
CA ASP A 92 3.38 16.65 2.04
C ASP A 92 3.86 18.06 1.66
N ALA A 93 4.38 18.23 0.44
CA ALA A 93 4.74 19.54 -0.10
C ALA A 93 3.53 20.44 -0.47
N HIS A 94 2.33 19.87 -0.62
CA HIS A 94 1.10 20.58 -0.98
C HIS A 94 -0.07 20.07 -0.11
N PRO A 95 -0.11 20.40 1.19
CA PRO A 95 -1.21 20.00 2.05
C PRO A 95 -2.52 20.59 1.50
N PRO A 96 -3.62 19.82 1.43
CA PRO A 96 -4.91 20.36 1.04
C PRO A 96 -5.29 21.45 2.06
N GLY A 97 -5.45 22.69 1.58
CA GLY A 97 -5.82 23.86 2.38
C GLY A 97 -7.29 23.91 2.75
#